data_AF-A0A7S0C1E8-F1
#
_entry.id   AF-A0A7S0C1E8-F1
#
_cell.length_a   1.000
_cell.length_b   1.000
_cell.length_c   1.000
_cell.angle_alpha   90.00
_cell.angle_beta   90.00
_cell.angle_gamma   90.00
#
_symmetry.space_group_name_H-M   'P 1'
#
loop_
_entity.id
_entity.type
_entity.pdbx_description
1 polymer ?
#
loop_
_entity_poly.entity_id
_entity_poly.type
_entity_poly.pdbx_seq_one_letter_code
_entity_poly.pdbx_strand_id
1 'polypeptide(L)'
;HTEYLDTKSDGNQINPGRLTIQASINDTINPSNINVISDGSYSGAFNKDYVIISSADRKIYNVLNNALINLVVPVDIINQQTWSTKLLNLGLFSQSDTLATIMRIALFTNKEEGEQFLANPPICVLRITPKVKNKNVRGYPIPVRAPRKFVSDDERKYKKAVMKLGRAIRRKARRDNHKESKTFTIELNPEKCLKYDLRCFFESNDSVYRGNIPNQFFRRDSYLIVYGVNHVKTGFARYTSVTLYNPEGLIAVASFTSENYMDDSAKRFLPDHEHVDKLFAVTLRRDCG
;
A
#
# COMPACT_ATOMS: atom_id res chain seq x y z
N HIS A 1 -0.24 0.76 -16.89
CA HIS A 1 -1.58 0.37 -16.40
C HIS A 1 -2.22 1.38 -15.44
N THR A 2 -1.47 2.27 -14.77
CA THR A 2 -2.01 3.36 -13.93
C THR A 2 -2.64 4.50 -14.74
N GLU A 3 -2.17 4.78 -15.95
CA GLU A 3 -2.79 5.78 -16.85
C GLU A 3 -4.28 5.50 -17.09
N TYR A 4 -4.68 4.22 -17.18
CA TYR A 4 -6.08 3.85 -17.41
C TYR A 4 -7.04 4.26 -16.26
N LEU A 5 -6.53 4.44 -15.04
CA LEU A 5 -7.34 4.76 -13.86
C LEU A 5 -7.34 6.26 -13.52
N ASP A 6 -6.27 6.99 -13.86
CA ASP A 6 -6.15 8.42 -13.56
C ASP A 6 -6.67 9.33 -14.68
N THR A 7 -6.79 8.84 -15.94
CA THR A 7 -7.26 9.66 -17.07
C THR A 7 -8.77 9.66 -17.28
N LYS A 8 -9.54 8.93 -16.47
CA LYS A 8 -11.01 8.98 -16.50
C LYS A 8 -11.56 9.92 -15.43
N SER A 9 -11.47 11.23 -15.67
CA SER A 9 -12.62 12.08 -15.37
C SER A 9 -13.57 11.92 -16.54
N ASP A 10 -14.56 11.03 -16.45
CA ASP A 10 -15.50 10.75 -17.56
C ASP A 10 -16.47 11.93 -17.81
N GLY A 11 -16.06 13.18 -17.61
CA GLY A 11 -16.99 14.30 -17.67
C GLY A 11 -16.42 15.70 -17.66
N ASN A 12 -17.30 16.62 -18.03
CA ASN A 12 -17.09 18.05 -18.16
C ASN A 12 -18.24 18.80 -17.46
N GLN A 13 -18.27 20.13 -17.56
CA GLN A 13 -19.32 20.96 -16.93
C GLN A 13 -20.76 20.63 -17.39
N ILE A 14 -20.93 19.87 -18.47
CA ILE A 14 -22.23 19.51 -19.07
C ILE A 14 -22.60 18.05 -18.75
N ASN A 15 -21.61 17.17 -18.56
CA ASN A 15 -21.80 15.77 -18.23
C ASN A 15 -20.91 15.45 -17.03
N PRO A 16 -21.41 15.53 -15.78
CA PRO A 16 -20.59 15.23 -14.61
C PRO A 16 -20.19 13.76 -14.70
N GLY A 17 -18.90 13.55 -14.92
CA GLY A 17 -18.36 12.23 -15.17
C GLY A 17 -18.40 11.36 -13.94
N ARG A 18 -17.88 10.15 -14.08
CA ARG A 18 -17.60 9.31 -12.91
C ARG A 18 -16.53 9.98 -12.04
N LEU A 19 -16.79 10.00 -10.73
CA LEU A 19 -15.82 10.43 -9.74
C LEU A 19 -15.00 9.23 -9.27
N THR A 20 -13.67 9.32 -9.41
CA THR A 20 -12.76 8.30 -8.89
C THR A 20 -12.45 8.57 -7.43
N ILE A 21 -13.04 7.81 -6.51
CA ILE A 21 -12.80 7.95 -5.05
C ILE A 21 -11.46 7.32 -4.64
N GLN A 22 -11.08 6.16 -5.19
CA GLN A 22 -9.82 5.45 -4.85
C GLN A 22 -9.67 5.12 -3.35
N ALA A 23 -10.77 4.86 -2.64
CA ALA A 23 -10.78 4.42 -1.24
C ALA A 23 -10.88 2.89 -1.14
N SER A 24 -10.21 2.31 -0.15
CA SER A 24 -10.36 0.89 0.17
C SER A 24 -11.75 0.61 0.76
N ILE A 25 -12.41 -0.47 0.32
CA ILE A 25 -13.75 -0.88 0.81
C ILE A 25 -13.71 -1.92 1.94
N ASN A 26 -12.57 -2.59 2.11
CA ASN A 26 -12.25 -3.53 3.20
C ASN A 26 -10.80 -3.29 3.63
N ASP A 27 -10.37 -3.97 4.68
CA ASP A 27 -8.94 -4.09 4.95
C ASP A 27 -8.21 -4.81 3.81
N THR A 28 -6.95 -4.45 3.62
CA THR A 28 -6.09 -5.00 2.59
C THR A 28 -5.71 -6.44 2.94
N ILE A 29 -5.80 -7.34 1.96
CA ILE A 29 -5.27 -8.70 2.06
C ILE A 29 -3.78 -8.65 1.74
N ASN A 30 -2.95 -9.15 2.64
CA ASN A 30 -1.49 -9.17 2.54
C ASN A 30 -0.95 -10.50 3.11
N PRO A 31 0.35 -10.80 2.97
CA PRO A 31 0.92 -12.06 3.43
C PRO A 31 0.74 -12.38 4.93
N SER A 32 0.35 -11.39 5.76
CA SER A 32 0.10 -11.62 7.19
C SER A 32 -1.33 -12.07 7.51
N ASN A 33 -2.29 -11.87 6.61
CA ASN A 33 -3.72 -12.14 6.87
C ASN A 33 -4.42 -12.93 5.76
N ILE A 34 -3.71 -13.28 4.69
CA ILE A 34 -4.24 -14.16 3.66
C ILE A 34 -4.30 -15.61 4.18
N ASN A 35 -5.44 -16.24 3.97
CA ASN A 35 -5.63 -17.67 4.23
C ASN A 35 -4.94 -18.46 3.12
N VAL A 36 -3.91 -19.21 3.53
CA VAL A 36 -3.10 -20.13 2.71
C VAL A 36 -2.63 -21.27 3.60
N ILE A 37 -2.19 -22.38 3.00
CA ILE A 37 -1.49 -23.45 3.73
C ILE A 37 -0.07 -22.95 4.05
N SER A 38 0.04 -22.15 5.11
CA SER A 38 1.29 -21.57 5.60
C SER A 38 1.90 -22.43 6.71
N ASP A 39 3.20 -22.22 6.94
CA ASP A 39 3.92 -22.71 8.12
C ASP A 39 3.78 -21.78 9.35
N GLY A 40 2.86 -20.80 9.29
CA GLY A 40 2.68 -19.78 10.31
C GLY A 40 3.67 -18.61 10.26
N SER A 41 4.65 -18.62 9.35
CA SER A 41 5.56 -17.50 9.12
C SER A 41 4.97 -16.49 8.11
N TYR A 42 5.42 -15.24 8.17
CA TYR A 42 5.06 -14.22 7.16
C TYR A 42 5.50 -14.63 5.74
N SER A 43 6.70 -15.20 5.64
CA SER A 43 7.21 -15.78 4.39
C SER A 43 6.42 -17.01 3.94
N GLY A 44 5.70 -17.66 4.86
CA GLY A 44 4.94 -18.89 4.62
C GLY A 44 3.76 -18.72 3.68
N ALA A 45 3.37 -17.49 3.37
CA ALA A 45 2.33 -17.20 2.38
C ALA A 45 2.85 -17.05 0.94
N PHE A 46 4.16 -16.87 0.74
CA PHE A 46 4.72 -16.80 -0.62
C PHE A 46 4.73 -18.18 -1.28
N ASN A 47 4.55 -18.21 -2.61
CA ASN A 47 4.47 -19.43 -3.40
C ASN A 47 3.39 -20.42 -2.91
N LYS A 48 2.31 -19.91 -2.31
CA LYS A 48 1.14 -20.70 -1.90
C LYS A 48 -0.07 -20.33 -2.74
N ASP A 49 -0.89 -21.34 -3.00
CA ASP A 49 -2.18 -21.15 -3.63
C ASP A 49 -3.16 -20.49 -2.66
N TYR A 50 -3.99 -19.62 -3.22
CA TYR A 50 -5.08 -18.96 -2.52
C TYR A 50 -6.27 -18.76 -3.46
N VAL A 51 -7.46 -18.65 -2.88
CA VAL A 51 -8.67 -18.22 -3.59
C VAL A 51 -9.27 -17.03 -2.87
N ILE A 52 -9.63 -15.98 -3.59
CA ILE A 52 -10.39 -14.85 -3.05
C ILE A 52 -11.78 -14.85 -3.70
N ILE A 53 -12.82 -15.04 -2.89
CA ILE A 53 -14.21 -14.87 -3.31
C ILE A 53 -14.65 -13.46 -2.95
N SER A 54 -14.82 -12.63 -3.96
CA SER A 54 -15.43 -11.30 -3.81
C SER A 54 -16.92 -11.34 -4.13
N SER A 55 -17.78 -10.98 -3.18
CA SER A 55 -19.24 -10.97 -3.40
C SER A 55 -19.96 -9.96 -2.50
N ALA A 56 -21.04 -9.40 -3.04
CA ALA A 56 -21.98 -8.58 -2.29
C ALA A 56 -23.15 -9.35 -1.66
N ASP A 57 -23.34 -10.60 -2.08
CA ASP A 57 -24.46 -11.44 -1.66
C ASP A 57 -23.95 -12.70 -0.96
N ARG A 58 -24.38 -12.88 0.29
CA ARG A 58 -24.05 -14.05 1.12
C ARG A 58 -24.48 -15.36 0.48
N LYS A 59 -25.61 -15.38 -0.25
CA LYS A 59 -26.07 -16.60 -0.92
C LYS A 59 -25.14 -16.99 -2.05
N ILE A 60 -24.73 -16.01 -2.86
CA ILE A 60 -23.78 -16.25 -3.96
C ILE A 60 -22.43 -16.68 -3.42
N TYR A 61 -21.94 -16.03 -2.35
CA TYR A 61 -20.72 -16.46 -1.67
C TYR A 61 -20.79 -17.93 -1.25
N ASN A 62 -21.88 -18.34 -0.58
CA ASN A 62 -22.04 -19.73 -0.12
C ASN A 62 -22.10 -20.74 -1.28
N VAL A 63 -22.77 -20.38 -2.39
CA VAL A 63 -22.81 -21.22 -3.60
C VAL A 63 -21.40 -21.41 -4.17
N LEU A 64 -20.62 -20.34 -4.28
CA LEU A 64 -19.25 -20.40 -4.78
C LEU A 64 -18.33 -21.17 -3.83
N ASN A 65 -18.44 -20.92 -2.53
CA ASN A 65 -17.68 -21.63 -1.51
C ASN A 65 -17.93 -23.14 -1.56
N ASN A 66 -19.19 -23.56 -1.63
CA ASN A 66 -19.55 -24.98 -1.73
C ASN A 66 -19.09 -25.61 -3.05
N ALA A 67 -19.14 -24.85 -4.16
CA ALA A 67 -18.63 -25.33 -5.44
C ALA A 67 -17.12 -25.59 -5.40
N LEU A 68 -16.34 -24.70 -4.76
CA LEU A 68 -14.89 -24.90 -4.57
C LEU A 68 -14.60 -26.13 -3.68
N ILE A 69 -15.35 -26.30 -2.59
CA ILE A 69 -15.22 -27.47 -1.70
C ILE A 69 -15.50 -28.77 -2.48
N ASN A 70 -16.54 -28.79 -3.32
CA ASN A 70 -16.87 -29.94 -4.15
C ASN A 70 -15.79 -30.23 -5.23
N LEU A 71 -15.00 -29.22 -5.60
CA LEU A 71 -13.82 -29.35 -6.45
C LEU A 71 -12.55 -29.72 -5.66
N VAL A 72 -12.68 -30.06 -4.38
CA VAL A 72 -11.57 -30.45 -3.48
C VAL A 72 -10.57 -29.30 -3.24
N VAL A 73 -11.02 -28.05 -3.36
CA VAL A 73 -10.22 -26.89 -2.92
C VAL A 73 -10.20 -26.87 -1.39
N PRO A 74 -9.01 -26.82 -0.75
CA PRO A 74 -8.91 -26.74 0.71
C PRO A 74 -9.65 -25.53 1.26
N VAL A 75 -10.45 -25.72 2.31
CA VAL A 75 -11.23 -24.62 2.91
C VAL A 75 -10.32 -23.53 3.47
N ASP A 76 -9.15 -23.92 3.95
CA ASP A 76 -8.17 -23.05 4.62
C ASP A 76 -7.43 -22.11 3.67
N ILE A 77 -7.65 -22.20 2.34
CA ILE A 77 -7.09 -21.26 1.36
C ILE A 77 -8.15 -20.34 0.75
N ILE A 78 -9.41 -20.45 1.19
CA ILE A 78 -10.51 -19.63 0.70
C ILE A 78 -10.61 -18.36 1.56
N ASN A 79 -10.51 -17.22 0.89
CA ASN A 79 -10.56 -15.88 1.47
C ASN A 79 -11.86 -15.19 1.05
N GLN A 80 -12.57 -14.60 2.00
CA GLN A 80 -13.77 -13.83 1.73
C GLN A 80 -13.45 -12.34 1.64
N GLN A 81 -13.81 -11.73 0.51
CA GLN A 81 -13.81 -10.27 0.36
C GLN A 81 -15.26 -9.79 0.18
N THR A 82 -15.77 -9.07 1.17
CA THR A 82 -17.18 -8.66 1.19
C THR A 82 -17.39 -7.33 0.48
N TRP A 83 -18.43 -7.22 -0.34
CA TRP A 83 -18.87 -5.95 -0.91
C TRP A 83 -20.15 -5.50 -0.21
N SER A 84 -20.07 -4.42 0.55
CA SER A 84 -21.22 -3.96 1.33
C SER A 84 -22.26 -3.30 0.43
N THR A 85 -23.47 -3.86 0.40
CA THR A 85 -24.62 -3.26 -0.29
C THR A 85 -25.18 -2.03 0.45
N LYS A 86 -24.65 -1.72 1.64
CA LYS A 86 -24.96 -0.50 2.40
C LYS A 86 -23.99 0.64 2.08
N LEU A 87 -22.84 0.32 1.51
CA LEU A 87 -21.78 1.25 1.14
C LEU A 87 -21.75 1.53 -0.36
N LEU A 88 -22.09 0.52 -1.18
CA LEU A 88 -21.88 0.53 -2.62
C LEU A 88 -23.21 0.54 -3.39
N ASN A 89 -23.26 1.32 -4.47
CA ASN A 89 -24.32 1.32 -5.47
C ASN A 89 -24.02 0.28 -6.57
N LEU A 90 -24.19 -1.00 -6.27
CA LEU A 90 -23.84 -2.08 -7.18
C LEU A 90 -24.91 -2.30 -8.26
N GLY A 91 -24.48 -2.56 -9.49
CA GLY A 91 -25.38 -2.84 -10.61
C GLY A 91 -24.67 -2.85 -11.95
N LEU A 92 -25.45 -2.84 -13.03
CA LEU A 92 -24.97 -2.80 -14.42
C LEU A 92 -25.37 -1.50 -15.13
N PHE A 93 -25.85 -0.51 -14.37
CA PHE A 93 -26.36 0.76 -14.91
C PHE A 93 -25.30 1.85 -14.86
N SER A 94 -25.52 2.93 -15.60
CA SER A 94 -24.58 4.07 -15.68
C SER A 94 -24.27 4.71 -14.33
N GLN A 95 -25.22 4.67 -13.39
CA GLN A 95 -25.05 5.20 -12.03
C GLN A 95 -24.41 4.22 -11.05
N SER A 96 -24.21 2.96 -11.45
CA SER A 96 -23.61 1.94 -10.59
C SER A 96 -22.12 2.17 -10.41
N ASP A 97 -21.61 1.82 -9.23
CA ASP A 97 -20.20 1.91 -8.89
C ASP A 97 -19.34 1.01 -9.79
N THR A 98 -18.14 1.50 -10.10
CA THR A 98 -17.09 0.68 -10.70
C THR A 98 -16.11 0.30 -9.61
N LEU A 99 -15.86 -1.00 -9.47
CA LEU A 99 -14.90 -1.54 -8.52
C LEU A 99 -13.60 -1.89 -9.22
N ALA A 100 -12.48 -1.67 -8.54
CA ALA A 100 -11.17 -2.11 -8.96
C ALA A 100 -10.54 -2.96 -7.85
N THR A 101 -9.89 -4.05 -8.25
CA THR A 101 -8.98 -4.81 -7.39
C THR A 101 -7.57 -4.48 -7.83
N ILE A 102 -6.76 -3.98 -6.90
CA ILE A 102 -5.37 -3.63 -7.16
C ILE A 102 -4.51 -4.59 -6.35
N MET A 103 -3.69 -5.35 -7.05
CA MET A 103 -2.69 -6.20 -6.44
C MET A 103 -1.33 -5.52 -6.59
N ARG A 104 -0.63 -5.32 -5.47
CA ARG A 104 0.71 -4.74 -5.46
C ARG A 104 1.72 -5.85 -5.21
N ILE A 105 2.65 -6.01 -6.14
CA ILE A 105 3.77 -6.95 -6.04
C ILE A 105 5.04 -6.16 -6.27
N ALA A 106 6.00 -6.32 -5.38
CA ALA A 106 7.26 -5.61 -5.40
C ALA A 106 8.33 -6.48 -4.73
N LEU A 107 9.59 -6.02 -4.77
CA LEU A 107 10.70 -6.59 -4.00
C LEU A 107 11.04 -8.03 -4.38
N PHE A 108 11.14 -8.29 -5.69
CA PHE A 108 11.66 -9.57 -6.16
C PHE A 108 13.13 -9.72 -5.75
N THR A 109 13.43 -10.80 -5.03
CA THR A 109 14.80 -11.18 -4.63
C THR A 109 15.62 -11.64 -5.83
N ASN A 110 14.97 -12.28 -6.80
CA ASN A 110 15.53 -12.63 -8.10
C ASN A 110 14.85 -11.78 -9.18
N LYS A 111 15.65 -10.97 -9.89
CA LYS A 111 15.15 -10.08 -10.95
C LYS A 111 14.52 -10.86 -12.12
N GLU A 112 15.15 -11.93 -12.58
CA GLU A 112 14.70 -12.70 -13.73
C GLU A 112 13.38 -13.43 -13.42
N GLU A 113 13.28 -14.06 -12.24
CA GLU A 113 12.04 -14.68 -11.77
C GLU A 113 10.92 -13.64 -11.61
N GLY A 114 11.26 -12.44 -11.14
CA GLY A 114 10.32 -11.33 -11.04
C GLY A 114 9.80 -10.86 -12.40
N GLU A 115 10.68 -10.73 -13.39
CA GLU A 115 10.29 -10.39 -14.77
C GLU A 115 9.40 -11.48 -15.38
N GLN A 116 9.71 -12.76 -15.14
CA GLN A 116 8.87 -13.89 -15.57
C GLN A 116 7.50 -13.87 -14.91
N PHE A 117 7.44 -13.63 -13.59
CA PHE A 117 6.19 -13.50 -12.85
C PHE A 117 5.33 -12.35 -13.41
N LEU A 118 5.93 -11.20 -13.71
CA LEU A 118 5.20 -10.05 -14.25
C LEU A 118 4.72 -10.29 -15.69
N ALA A 119 5.50 -11.01 -16.50
CA ALA A 119 5.13 -11.35 -17.86
C ALA A 119 3.98 -12.37 -17.92
N ASN A 120 3.93 -13.30 -16.96
CA ASN A 120 2.91 -14.33 -16.88
C ASN A 120 2.50 -14.59 -15.41
N PRO A 121 1.72 -13.68 -14.80
CA PRO A 121 1.32 -13.85 -13.41
C PRO A 121 0.42 -15.08 -13.30
N PRO A 122 0.63 -15.98 -12.32
CA PRO A 122 -0.14 -17.21 -12.13
C PRO A 122 -1.51 -16.91 -11.49
N ILE A 123 -2.25 -15.96 -12.05
CA ILE A 123 -3.51 -15.45 -11.50
C ILE A 123 -4.61 -15.62 -12.53
N CYS A 124 -5.68 -16.28 -12.11
CA CYS A 124 -6.91 -16.41 -12.88
C CYS A 124 -8.00 -15.54 -12.25
N VAL A 125 -8.62 -14.67 -13.04
CA VAL A 125 -9.77 -13.85 -12.61
C VAL A 125 -11.02 -14.36 -13.31
N LEU A 126 -11.97 -14.84 -12.51
CA LEU A 126 -13.25 -15.35 -12.99
C LEU A 126 -14.39 -14.43 -12.56
N ARG A 127 -15.17 -13.95 -13.55
CA ARG A 127 -16.45 -13.28 -13.29
C ARG A 127 -17.59 -14.28 -13.41
N ILE A 128 -18.14 -14.70 -12.27
CA ILE A 128 -19.24 -15.67 -12.27
C ILE A 128 -20.57 -14.92 -12.25
N THR A 129 -21.40 -15.17 -13.27
CA THR A 129 -22.75 -14.60 -13.39
C THR A 129 -23.79 -15.70 -13.18
N PRO A 130 -24.63 -15.61 -12.13
CA PRO A 130 -25.71 -16.57 -11.93
C PRO A 130 -26.69 -16.55 -13.12
N LYS A 131 -27.04 -17.73 -13.65
CA LYS A 131 -28.03 -17.87 -14.74
C LYS A 131 -29.43 -17.43 -14.31
N VAL A 132 -29.75 -17.61 -13.03
CA VAL A 132 -31.02 -17.22 -12.43
C VAL A 132 -30.81 -16.00 -11.55
N LYS A 133 -31.57 -14.94 -11.80
CA LYS A 133 -31.53 -13.72 -11.00
C LYS A 133 -31.96 -14.03 -9.57
N ASN A 134 -31.08 -13.76 -8.60
CA ASN A 134 -31.47 -13.80 -7.20
C ASN A 134 -32.36 -12.58 -6.88
N LYS A 135 -33.66 -12.82 -6.66
CA LYS A 135 -34.61 -11.76 -6.26
C LYS A 135 -34.44 -11.34 -4.80
N ASN A 136 -33.80 -12.17 -3.98
CA ASN A 136 -33.67 -12.00 -2.54
C ASN A 136 -32.19 -11.89 -2.16
N VAL A 137 -31.56 -10.79 -2.57
CA VAL A 137 -30.16 -10.45 -2.26
C VAL A 137 -29.99 -10.33 -0.75
N ARG A 138 -29.00 -11.04 -0.19
CA ARG A 138 -28.64 -10.92 1.22
C ARG A 138 -27.30 -10.22 1.34
N GLY A 139 -27.36 -8.90 1.41
CA GLY A 139 -26.21 -8.01 1.48
C GLY A 139 -25.36 -8.15 2.74
N TYR A 140 -24.13 -7.62 2.68
CA TYR A 140 -23.27 -7.45 3.85
C TYR A 140 -23.46 -6.05 4.48
N PRO A 141 -23.30 -5.92 5.81
CA PRO A 141 -23.21 -4.61 6.46
C PRO A 141 -21.94 -3.87 6.02
N ILE A 142 -21.76 -2.63 6.47
CA ILE A 142 -20.48 -1.94 6.31
C ILE A 142 -19.42 -2.73 7.10
N PRO A 143 -18.26 -3.10 6.50
CA PRO A 143 -17.24 -3.88 7.18
C PRO A 143 -16.67 -3.11 8.37
N VAL A 144 -16.43 -3.82 9.48
CA VAL A 144 -15.67 -3.29 10.60
C VAL A 144 -14.20 -3.56 10.32
N ARG A 145 -13.38 -2.50 10.27
CA ARG A 145 -11.95 -2.64 10.03
C ARG A 145 -11.22 -3.21 11.24
N ALA A 146 -10.18 -3.98 10.95
CA ALA A 146 -9.23 -4.44 11.94
C ALA A 146 -8.59 -3.22 12.63
N PRO A 147 -8.46 -3.24 13.97
CA PRO A 147 -7.73 -2.19 14.66
C PRO A 147 -6.26 -2.25 14.24
N ARG A 148 -5.65 -1.08 14.00
CA ARG A 148 -4.20 -1.00 13.81
C ARG A 148 -3.52 -1.37 15.13
N LYS A 149 -2.94 -2.57 15.20
CA LYS A 149 -2.15 -3.03 16.33
C LYS A 149 -0.67 -2.72 16.08
N PHE A 150 -0.04 -1.96 16.97
CA PHE A 150 1.41 -1.83 16.99
C PHE A 150 2.00 -3.14 17.53
N VAL A 151 2.90 -3.75 16.77
CA VAL A 151 3.59 -5.00 17.18
C VAL A 151 4.75 -4.69 18.15
N SER A 152 5.20 -3.44 18.25
CA SER A 152 6.37 -3.05 19.06
C SER A 152 6.24 -1.71 19.79
N ASP A 153 7.24 -1.43 20.64
CA ASP A 153 7.43 -0.25 21.50
C ASP A 153 7.08 1.09 20.83
N ASP A 154 6.40 2.00 21.50
CA ASP A 154 6.21 3.39 21.05
C ASP A 154 7.39 4.06 20.31
N GLU A 155 7.18 4.50 19.04
CA GLU A 155 8.18 5.17 18.19
C GLU A 155 8.82 6.38 18.88
N ARG A 156 8.13 7.02 19.84
CA ARG A 156 8.65 8.15 20.63
C ARG A 156 9.97 7.82 21.34
N LYS A 157 10.25 6.54 21.63
CA LYS A 157 11.54 6.06 22.19
C LYS A 157 12.74 6.47 21.32
N TYR A 158 12.59 6.48 20.00
CA TYR A 158 13.68 6.80 19.06
C TYR A 158 13.82 8.31 18.76
N LYS A 159 12.92 9.16 19.29
CA LYS A 159 12.91 10.60 19.00
C LYS A 159 14.26 11.28 19.28
N LYS A 160 14.89 10.97 20.42
CA LYS A 160 16.20 11.52 20.79
C LYS A 160 17.31 11.06 19.82
N ALA A 161 17.26 9.80 19.38
CA ALA A 161 18.24 9.25 18.44
C ALA A 161 18.11 9.89 17.05
N VAL A 162 16.88 10.03 16.54
CA VAL A 162 16.60 10.75 15.27
C VAL A 162 17.08 12.21 15.34
N MET A 163 16.84 12.91 16.45
CA MET A 163 17.33 14.28 16.64
C MET A 163 18.86 14.36 16.61
N LYS A 164 19.57 13.42 17.25
CA LYS A 164 21.04 13.34 17.19
C LYS A 164 21.53 13.06 15.77
N LEU A 165 20.89 12.14 15.05
CA LEU A 165 21.21 11.83 13.66
C LEU A 165 21.05 13.07 12.76
N GLY A 166 19.93 13.80 12.87
CA GLY A 166 19.72 15.04 12.12
C GLY A 166 20.78 16.11 12.41
N ARG A 167 21.22 16.25 13.67
CA ARG A 167 22.34 17.15 14.02
C ARG A 167 23.66 16.70 13.39
N ALA A 168 23.94 15.40 13.39
CA ALA A 168 25.16 14.86 12.78
C ALA A 168 25.18 15.05 11.25
N ILE A 169 24.04 14.83 10.59
CA ILE A 169 23.85 15.11 9.16
C ILE A 169 24.11 16.58 8.86
N ARG A 170 23.47 17.51 9.60
CA ARG A 170 23.70 18.95 9.42
C ARG A 170 25.14 19.37 9.66
N ARG A 171 25.81 18.79 10.66
CA ARG A 171 27.24 19.06 10.92
C ARG A 171 28.10 18.65 9.72
N LYS A 172 27.82 17.50 9.10
CA LYS A 172 28.53 17.03 7.91
C LYS A 172 28.21 17.89 6.67
N ALA A 173 26.97 18.35 6.55
CA ALA A 173 26.50 19.23 5.48
C ALA A 173 26.81 20.72 5.71
N ARG A 174 27.58 21.10 6.75
CA ARG A 174 27.85 22.51 7.10
C ARG A 174 28.52 23.32 5.99
N ARG A 175 29.20 22.65 5.06
CA ARG A 175 29.83 23.30 3.89
C ARG A 175 28.86 23.57 2.76
N ASP A 176 27.65 23.03 2.85
CA ASP A 176 26.62 23.12 1.82
C ASP A 176 25.47 24.00 2.31
N ASN A 177 24.94 24.84 1.42
CA ASN A 177 23.76 25.66 1.68
C ASN A 177 22.50 24.77 1.74
N HIS A 178 22.26 24.14 2.88
CA HIS A 178 21.18 23.16 3.06
C HIS A 178 19.89 23.80 3.55
N LYS A 179 18.76 23.26 3.07
CA LYS A 179 17.41 23.63 3.51
C LYS A 179 16.69 22.39 4.03
N GLU A 180 16.10 22.49 5.22
CA GLU A 180 15.31 21.41 5.82
C GLU A 180 13.85 21.53 5.37
N SER A 181 13.28 20.42 4.89
CA SER A 181 11.85 20.35 4.57
C SER A 181 11.05 19.97 5.82
N LYS A 182 9.83 20.52 5.94
CA LYS A 182 8.88 20.07 6.96
C LYS A 182 8.19 18.81 6.44
N THR A 183 8.11 17.77 7.26
CA THR A 183 7.34 16.56 6.95
C THR A 183 5.94 16.64 7.54
N PHE A 184 4.96 16.06 6.87
CA PHE A 184 3.59 15.93 7.35
C PHE A 184 3.07 14.52 7.09
N THR A 185 2.11 14.07 7.90
CA THR A 185 1.38 12.83 7.66
C THR A 185 0.16 13.14 6.82
N ILE A 186 -0.09 12.35 5.79
CA ILE A 186 -1.30 12.43 4.99
C ILE A 186 -2.35 11.57 5.69
N GLU A 187 -3.35 12.20 6.31
CA GLU A 187 -4.47 11.48 6.93
C GLU A 187 -5.47 11.10 5.84
N LEU A 188 -5.38 9.85 5.38
CA LEU A 188 -6.36 9.26 4.49
C LEU A 188 -7.30 8.39 5.33
N ASN A 189 -8.61 8.67 5.24
CA ASN A 189 -9.64 7.95 5.96
C ASN A 189 -10.67 7.45 4.93
N PRO A 190 -10.67 6.15 4.59
CA PRO A 190 -11.49 5.63 3.51
C PRO A 190 -13.00 5.80 3.78
N GLU A 191 -13.45 5.73 5.04
CA GLU A 191 -14.86 5.96 5.40
C GLU A 191 -15.29 7.41 5.11
N LYS A 192 -14.45 8.39 5.46
CA LYS A 192 -14.69 9.79 5.12
C LYS A 192 -14.65 9.99 3.60
N CYS A 193 -13.67 9.39 2.92
CA CYS A 193 -13.56 9.47 1.47
C CYS A 193 -14.82 8.95 0.75
N LEU A 194 -15.34 7.79 1.17
CA LEU A 194 -16.55 7.19 0.62
C LEU A 194 -17.82 7.95 0.99
N LYS A 195 -17.90 8.50 2.21
CA LYS A 195 -19.08 9.25 2.67
C LYS A 195 -19.23 10.62 2.01
N TYR A 196 -18.12 11.29 1.75
CA TYR A 196 -18.08 12.68 1.29
C TYR A 196 -17.55 12.83 -0.14
N ASP A 197 -17.47 11.73 -0.89
CA ASP A 197 -17.02 11.73 -2.28
C ASP A 197 -15.65 12.43 -2.45
N LEU A 198 -14.70 12.10 -1.56
CA LEU A 198 -13.34 12.66 -1.60
C LEU A 198 -12.37 11.66 -2.23
N ARG A 199 -11.42 12.16 -3.03
CA ARG A 199 -10.30 11.36 -3.51
C ARG A 199 -9.46 10.86 -2.33
N CYS A 200 -9.16 9.57 -2.33
CA CYS A 200 -8.40 8.87 -1.29
C CYS A 200 -7.07 8.29 -1.81
N PHE A 201 -6.61 8.65 -3.01
CA PHE A 201 -5.25 8.39 -3.52
C PHE A 201 -4.78 6.92 -3.41
N PHE A 202 -5.67 5.96 -3.67
CA PHE A 202 -5.40 4.52 -3.51
C PHE A 202 -4.88 4.17 -2.12
N GLU A 203 -5.50 4.78 -1.10
CA GLU A 203 -5.27 4.51 0.30
C GLU A 203 -5.30 3.00 0.58
N SER A 204 -4.45 2.61 1.52
CA SER A 204 -4.52 1.30 2.17
C SER A 204 -4.42 1.52 3.67
N ASN A 205 -5.38 0.96 4.42
CA ASN A 205 -5.51 1.17 5.88
C ASN A 205 -4.33 0.58 6.68
N ASP A 206 -3.51 -0.26 6.05
CA ASP A 206 -2.28 -0.83 6.61
C ASP A 206 -1.02 0.03 6.38
N SER A 207 -1.16 1.20 5.75
CA SER A 207 -0.04 2.06 5.36
C SER A 207 -0.15 3.46 5.97
N VAL A 208 1.00 4.03 6.38
CA VAL A 208 1.10 5.43 6.83
C VAL A 208 1.86 6.22 5.77
N TYR A 209 1.19 7.20 5.18
CA TYR A 209 1.77 8.04 4.12
C TYR A 209 2.31 9.35 4.72
N ARG A 210 3.56 9.67 4.41
CA ARG A 210 4.21 10.93 4.80
C ARG A 210 4.69 11.68 3.56
N GLY A 211 4.49 12.99 3.56
CA GLY A 211 5.00 13.90 2.55
C GLY A 211 5.92 14.95 3.15
N ASN A 212 6.50 15.78 2.29
CA ASN A 212 7.30 16.93 2.70
C ASN A 212 6.84 18.21 1.99
N ILE A 213 7.04 19.35 2.65
CA ILE A 213 6.85 20.68 2.09
C ILE A 213 8.06 21.59 2.42
N PRO A 214 8.43 22.51 1.52
CA PRO A 214 7.93 22.62 0.14
C PRO A 214 8.42 21.44 -0.71
N ASN A 215 7.77 21.22 -1.87
CA ASN A 215 8.30 20.35 -2.90
C ASN A 215 9.71 20.85 -3.28
N GLN A 216 10.65 19.93 -3.44
CA GLN A 216 12.04 20.27 -3.73
C GLN A 216 12.30 20.11 -5.22
N PHE A 217 12.82 21.15 -5.87
CA PHE A 217 13.34 21.03 -7.22
C PHE A 217 14.71 20.35 -7.16
N PHE A 218 14.81 19.14 -7.73
CA PHE A 218 16.00 18.32 -7.61
C PHE A 218 16.98 18.59 -8.76
N ARG A 219 17.93 19.50 -8.54
CA ARG A 219 18.97 19.90 -9.49
C ARG A 219 20.09 18.84 -9.54
N ARG A 220 20.87 18.82 -10.64
CA ARG A 220 21.98 17.87 -10.84
C ARG A 220 23.06 17.97 -9.75
N ASP A 221 23.39 19.18 -9.34
CA ASP A 221 24.39 19.51 -8.31
C ASP A 221 23.86 19.41 -6.87
N SER A 222 22.59 19.04 -6.70
CA SER A 222 21.95 18.93 -5.38
C SER A 222 21.85 17.49 -4.91
N TYR A 223 21.75 17.32 -3.60
CA TYR A 223 21.45 16.03 -2.99
C TYR A 223 20.37 16.19 -1.93
N LEU A 224 19.59 15.13 -1.72
CA LEU A 224 18.62 15.04 -0.64
C LEU A 224 19.10 14.00 0.36
N ILE A 225 18.90 14.26 1.65
CA ILE A 225 19.10 13.26 2.69
C ILE A 225 17.77 13.04 3.39
N VAL A 226 17.24 11.83 3.30
CA VAL A 226 16.06 11.42 4.05
C VAL A 226 16.51 10.49 5.16
N TYR A 227 16.09 10.79 6.38
CA TYR A 227 16.53 10.07 7.57
C TYR A 227 15.38 9.92 8.56
N GLY A 228 15.44 8.87 9.37
CA GLY A 228 14.37 8.55 10.31
C GLY A 228 14.57 7.21 10.98
N VAL A 229 13.49 6.68 11.55
CA VAL A 229 13.46 5.34 12.14
C VAL A 229 13.30 4.31 11.02
N ASN A 230 14.12 3.26 11.01
CA ASN A 230 13.90 2.11 10.15
C ASN A 230 12.78 1.26 10.77
N HIS A 231 11.55 1.48 10.30
CA HIS A 231 10.35 0.85 10.86
C HIS A 231 10.33 -0.68 10.75
N VAL A 232 11.12 -1.27 9.86
CA VAL A 232 11.28 -2.73 9.79
C VAL A 232 12.18 -3.23 10.90
N LYS A 233 13.33 -2.58 11.15
CA LYS A 233 14.27 -2.96 12.21
C LYS A 233 13.71 -2.77 13.62
N THR A 234 12.67 -1.93 13.77
CA THR A 234 11.94 -1.73 15.03
C THR A 234 10.66 -2.58 15.14
N GLY A 235 10.26 -3.29 14.08
CA GLY A 235 9.03 -4.09 14.08
C GLY A 235 7.72 -3.31 13.93
N PHE A 236 7.76 -2.01 13.58
CA PHE A 236 6.55 -1.21 13.30
C PHE A 236 5.91 -1.52 11.96
N ALA A 237 6.72 -1.94 10.99
CA ALA A 237 6.27 -2.23 9.65
C ALA A 237 6.96 -3.48 9.12
N ARG A 238 6.31 -4.16 8.16
CA ARG A 238 6.96 -5.21 7.36
C ARG A 238 7.79 -4.63 6.22
N TYR A 239 7.42 -3.44 5.77
CA TYR A 239 8.03 -2.73 4.66
C TYR A 239 8.05 -1.23 4.96
N THR A 240 9.13 -0.55 4.61
CA THR A 240 9.16 0.91 4.58
C THR A 240 9.86 1.39 3.33
N SER A 241 9.50 2.58 2.83
CA SER A 241 10.15 3.15 1.66
C SER A 241 10.19 4.67 1.68
N VAL A 242 11.15 5.20 0.94
CA VAL A 242 11.29 6.61 0.60
C VAL A 242 11.20 6.71 -0.92
N THR A 243 10.18 7.39 -1.43
CA THR A 243 9.95 7.53 -2.86
C THR A 243 9.99 8.99 -3.26
N LEU A 244 10.74 9.29 -4.31
CA LEU A 244 10.74 10.60 -4.97
C LEU A 244 9.65 10.59 -6.05
N TYR A 245 8.69 11.50 -5.93
CA TYR A 245 7.59 11.64 -6.86
C TYR A 245 7.72 12.90 -7.72
N ASN A 246 7.34 12.81 -8.99
CA ASN A 246 6.90 13.99 -9.75
C ASN A 246 5.49 14.36 -9.27
N PRO A 247 5.29 15.56 -8.69
CA PRO A 247 3.99 15.94 -8.13
C PRO A 247 2.89 16.11 -9.18
N GLU A 248 3.21 16.40 -10.45
CA GLU A 248 2.19 16.66 -11.48
C GLU A 248 1.41 15.39 -11.90
N GLY A 249 2.01 14.22 -11.71
CA GLY A 249 1.37 12.94 -12.08
C GLY A 249 1.49 11.84 -11.02
N LEU A 250 2.02 12.16 -9.82
CA LEU A 250 2.37 11.16 -8.80
C LEU A 250 3.20 9.99 -9.36
N ILE A 251 4.07 10.29 -10.33
CA ILE A 251 4.94 9.30 -10.96
C ILE A 251 6.20 9.15 -10.09
N ALA A 252 6.42 7.95 -9.58
CA ALA A 252 7.63 7.62 -8.85
C ALA A 252 8.84 7.67 -9.80
N VAL A 253 9.83 8.51 -9.48
CA VAL A 253 11.10 8.62 -10.21
C VAL A 253 12.14 7.65 -9.64
N ALA A 254 12.16 7.50 -8.32
CA ALA A 254 13.06 6.60 -7.62
C ALA A 254 12.47 6.19 -6.26
N SER A 255 12.79 4.98 -5.81
CA SER A 255 12.36 4.43 -4.52
C SER A 255 13.52 3.73 -3.82
N PHE A 256 13.62 3.94 -2.51
CA PHE A 256 14.57 3.30 -1.59
C PHE A 256 13.75 2.58 -0.53
N THR A 257 14.13 1.38 -0.14
CA THR A 257 13.27 0.51 0.67
C THR A 257 13.99 0.02 1.91
N SER A 258 13.27 -0.55 2.86
CA SER A 258 13.89 -1.22 4.01
C SER A 258 14.83 -2.36 3.61
N GLU A 259 14.61 -2.99 2.46
CA GLU A 259 15.43 -4.10 1.96
C GLU A 259 16.69 -3.61 1.24
N ASN A 260 16.61 -2.44 0.58
CA ASN A 260 17.69 -1.89 -0.21
C ASN A 260 18.00 -0.46 0.27
N TYR A 261 19.26 -0.20 0.62
CA TYR A 261 19.83 1.12 0.98
C TYR A 261 19.59 1.64 2.40
N MET A 262 18.61 1.12 3.17
CA MET A 262 18.36 1.63 4.52
C MET A 262 19.25 1.01 5.60
N ASP A 263 19.59 -0.27 5.46
CA ASP A 263 20.44 -0.97 6.43
C ASP A 263 21.82 -0.31 6.55
N ASP A 264 22.27 -0.12 7.79
CA ASP A 264 23.54 0.52 8.16
C ASP A 264 23.77 1.95 7.66
N SER A 265 22.82 2.52 6.92
CA SER A 265 22.94 3.83 6.27
C SER A 265 23.13 5.01 7.24
N ALA A 266 22.67 4.86 8.50
CA ALA A 266 22.86 5.85 9.56
C ALA A 266 24.28 5.83 10.17
N LYS A 267 25.01 4.71 10.09
CA LYS A 267 26.35 4.55 10.70
C LYS A 267 27.36 5.58 10.19
N ARG A 268 27.24 6.02 8.94
CA ARG A 268 28.13 7.05 8.35
C ARG A 268 28.02 8.44 9.01
N PHE A 269 27.00 8.67 9.84
CA PHE A 269 26.79 9.92 10.58
C PHE A 269 26.84 9.72 12.09
N LEU A 270 26.44 8.55 12.58
CA LEU A 270 26.26 8.29 14.00
C LEU A 270 26.71 6.86 14.38
N PRO A 271 27.99 6.48 14.16
CA PRO A 271 28.46 5.10 14.21
C PRO A 271 28.32 4.46 15.60
N ASP A 272 28.54 5.24 16.67
CA ASP A 272 28.65 4.72 18.04
C ASP A 272 27.35 4.82 18.87
N HIS A 273 26.20 5.07 18.23
CA HIS A 273 24.93 5.21 18.96
C HIS A 273 24.23 3.86 19.13
N GLU A 274 23.77 3.58 20.34
CA GLU A 274 23.03 2.36 20.75
C GLU A 274 21.76 2.01 19.93
N HIS A 275 21.32 2.89 19.04
CA HIS A 275 20.11 2.72 18.23
C HIS A 275 20.40 2.91 16.74
N VAL A 276 21.67 2.99 16.34
CA VAL A 276 22.05 3.28 14.95
C VAL A 276 21.49 2.25 13.97
N ASP A 277 21.34 1.00 14.39
CA ASP A 277 20.74 -0.10 13.64
C ASP A 277 19.21 0.05 13.46
N LYS A 278 18.57 0.88 14.28
CA LYS A 278 17.13 1.23 14.20
C LYS A 278 16.87 2.51 13.43
N LEU A 279 17.90 3.16 12.91
CA LEU A 279 17.80 4.39 12.14
C LEU A 279 18.24 4.16 10.69
N PHE A 280 17.79 5.02 9.80
CA PHE A 280 18.29 5.09 8.43
C PHE A 280 18.63 6.54 8.04
N ALA A 281 19.53 6.69 7.07
CA ALA A 281 19.82 7.97 6.42
C ALA A 281 20.25 7.71 4.96
N VAL A 282 19.32 7.81 4.01
CA VAL A 282 19.57 7.61 2.58
C VAL A 282 19.91 8.95 1.91
N THR A 283 20.91 8.95 1.02
CA THR A 283 21.23 10.12 0.18
C THR A 283 20.80 9.86 -1.24
N LEU A 284 20.04 10.81 -1.80
CA LEU A 284 19.65 10.81 -3.20
C LEU A 284 20.49 11.84 -3.94
N ARG A 285 21.02 11.45 -5.10
CA ARG A 285 21.71 12.31 -6.08
C ARG A 285 21.19 11.98 -7.46
N ARG A 286 21.15 12.97 -8.36
CA ARG A 286 20.75 12.73 -9.74
C ARG A 286 21.85 12.04 -10.54
N ASP A 287 23.10 12.41 -10.29
CA ASP A 287 24.26 11.84 -10.95
C ASP A 287 25.12 11.10 -9.90
N CYS A 288 25.34 9.81 -10.13
CA CYS A 288 26.29 9.00 -9.38
C CYS A 288 27.66 9.21 -10.02
N GLY A 289 28.34 10.30 -9.63
CA GLY A 289 29.73 10.54 -10.03
C GLY A 289 30.64 9.37 -9.67
#